data_AF-A0A354ZD91-F1
#
_entry.id   AF-A0A354ZD91-F1
#
_cell.length_a   1.000
_cell.length_b   1.000
_cell.length_c   1.000
_cell.angle_alpha   90.00
_cell.angle_beta   90.00
_cell.angle_gamma   90.00
#
_symmetry.space_group_name_H-M   'P 1'
#
loop_
_entity.id
_entity.type
_entity.pdbx_description
1 polymer ?
#
loop_
_entity_poly.entity_id
_entity_poly.type
_entity_poly.pdbx_seq_one_letter_code
_entity_poly.pdbx_strand_id
1 'polypeptide(L)'
;MPRRSNRILNPQARQALNQMKYEIASQVGVDYNTYGGYLGDIPAREAGRIGGQMVKQMIAAAEQSLIGQTVAGTQASFAQALRPQGFTSETTSGFNVPTNLNVPKS
;
A
#
# COMPACT_ATOMS: atom_id res chain seq x y z
N MET A 1 -26.35 19.86 -17.24
CA MET A 1 -25.90 18.50 -16.88
C MET A 1 -24.58 18.61 -16.11
N PRO A 2 -24.44 18.01 -14.91
CA PRO A 2 -23.17 18.03 -14.20
C PRO A 2 -22.15 17.14 -14.92
N ARG A 3 -21.09 17.75 -15.44
CA ARG A 3 -19.93 17.04 -15.99
C ARG A 3 -19.17 16.41 -14.82
N ARG A 4 -19.47 15.15 -14.50
CA ARG A 4 -18.62 14.34 -13.61
C ARG A 4 -17.25 14.21 -14.29
N SER A 5 -16.30 15.03 -13.87
CA SER A 5 -14.91 14.85 -14.26
C SER A 5 -14.38 13.65 -13.50
N ASN A 6 -14.11 12.55 -14.20
CA ASN A 6 -13.37 11.41 -13.66
C ASN A 6 -11.93 11.87 -13.37
N ARG A 7 -11.74 12.55 -12.23
CA ARG A 7 -10.42 12.99 -11.78
C ARG A 7 -9.70 11.79 -11.20
N ILE A 8 -8.49 11.56 -11.70
CA ILE A 8 -7.57 10.61 -11.11
C ILE A 8 -7.21 11.16 -9.72
N LEU A 9 -7.49 10.38 -8.68
CA LEU A 9 -7.32 10.80 -7.29
C LEU A 9 -5.84 11.05 -6.94
N ASN A 10 -4.94 10.27 -7.54
CA ASN A 10 -3.50 10.41 -7.41
C ASN A 10 -2.86 10.55 -8.81
N PRO A 11 -2.56 11.78 -9.26
CA PRO A 11 -1.94 12.04 -10.56
C PRO A 11 -0.63 11.30 -10.79
N GLN A 12 0.17 11.07 -9.74
CA GLN A 12 1.45 10.36 -9.81
C GLN A 12 1.26 8.89 -10.19
N ALA A 13 0.14 8.27 -9.79
CA ALA A 13 -0.17 6.89 -10.14
C ALA A 13 -0.59 6.71 -11.60
N ARG A 14 -0.89 7.79 -12.35
CA ARG A 14 -1.44 7.71 -13.70
C ARG A 14 -0.57 6.93 -14.67
N GLN A 15 0.75 7.11 -14.60
CA GLN A 15 1.69 6.37 -15.47
C GLN A 15 1.73 4.88 -15.11
N ALA A 16 1.84 4.55 -13.81
CA ALA A 16 1.83 3.18 -13.34
C ALA A 16 0.53 2.44 -13.68
N LEU A 17 -0.62 3.11 -13.51
CA LEU A 17 -1.94 2.57 -13.87
C LEU A 17 -2.07 2.33 -15.38
N ASN A 18 -1.51 3.22 -16.22
CA ASN A 18 -1.50 3.01 -17.66
C ASN A 18 -0.65 1.81 -18.06
N GLN A 19 0.53 1.66 -17.44
CA GLN A 19 1.42 0.51 -17.68
C GLN A 19 0.72 -0.80 -17.32
N MET A 20 0.16 -0.88 -16.11
CA MET A 20 -0.59 -2.05 -15.64
C MET A 20 -1.79 -2.37 -16.54
N LYS A 21 -2.51 -1.36 -17.03
CA LYS A 21 -3.61 -1.55 -17.99
C LYS A 21 -3.15 -2.27 -19.25
N TYR A 22 -2.01 -1.87 -19.83
CA TYR A 22 -1.49 -2.52 -21.04
C TYR A 22 -0.99 -3.95 -20.77
N GLU A 23 -0.34 -4.17 -19.63
CA GLU A 23 0.11 -5.51 -19.21
C GLU A 23 -1.07 -6.46 -19.01
N ILE A 24 -2.12 -6.01 -18.32
CA ILE A 24 -3.32 -6.81 -18.07
C ILE A 24 -4.13 -7.01 -19.35
N ALA A 25 -4.23 -5.99 -20.21
CA ALA A 25 -4.88 -6.14 -21.51
C ALA A 25 -4.21 -7.26 -22.32
N SER A 26 -2.87 -7.28 -22.36
CA SER A 26 -2.09 -8.36 -22.99
C SER A 26 -2.38 -9.73 -22.36
N GLN A 27 -2.41 -9.83 -21.03
CA GLN A 27 -2.72 -11.09 -20.32
C GLN A 27 -4.12 -11.64 -20.60
N VAL A 28 -5.11 -10.75 -20.72
CA VAL A 28 -6.50 -11.16 -20.97
C VAL A 28 -6.73 -11.48 -22.46
N GLY A 29 -5.72 -11.30 -23.32
CA GLY A 29 -5.79 -11.56 -24.76
C GLY A 29 -6.52 -10.44 -25.51
N VAL A 30 -6.48 -9.23 -24.97
CA VAL A 30 -7.14 -8.05 -25.53
C VAL A 30 -6.07 -7.14 -26.08
N ASP A 31 -5.90 -7.17 -27.39
CA ASP A 31 -4.99 -6.25 -28.04
C ASP A 31 -5.59 -4.84 -28.06
N TYR A 32 -5.21 -4.05 -27.06
CA TYR A 32 -5.48 -2.61 -26.97
C TYR A 32 -4.89 -1.82 -28.16
N ASN A 33 -4.09 -2.46 -29.02
CA ASN A 33 -3.47 -1.92 -30.23
C ASN A 33 -4.20 -2.27 -31.54
N THR A 34 -5.15 -3.22 -31.55
CA THR A 34 -5.65 -3.83 -32.80
C THR A 34 -6.51 -2.91 -33.67
N TYR A 35 -7.03 -1.81 -33.13
CA TYR A 35 -7.91 -0.88 -33.85
C TYR A 35 -7.31 0.53 -34.01
N GLY A 36 -6.00 0.62 -34.26
CA GLY A 36 -5.35 1.92 -34.51
C GLY A 36 -5.46 2.91 -33.33
N GLY A 37 -5.62 2.40 -32.12
CA GLY A 37 -5.84 3.20 -30.91
C GLY A 37 -7.30 3.57 -30.62
N TYR A 38 -8.26 3.13 -31.44
CA TYR A 38 -9.69 3.29 -31.15
C TYR A 38 -10.16 2.20 -30.18
N LEU A 39 -10.39 2.59 -28.92
CA LEU A 39 -10.87 1.68 -27.88
C LEU A 39 -12.37 1.37 -27.95
N GLY A 40 -13.09 1.95 -28.92
CA GLY A 40 -14.55 1.82 -29.03
C GLY A 40 -15.02 0.47 -29.60
N ASP A 41 -14.14 -0.25 -30.30
CA ASP A 41 -14.44 -1.59 -30.83
C ASP A 41 -14.19 -2.70 -29.79
N ILE A 42 -13.60 -2.35 -28.64
CA ILE A 42 -13.40 -3.30 -27.55
C ILE A 42 -14.76 -3.60 -26.92
N PRO A 43 -15.18 -4.88 -26.85
CA PRO A 43 -16.44 -5.23 -26.21
C PRO A 43 -16.48 -4.72 -24.77
N ALA A 44 -17.60 -4.14 -24.34
CA ALA A 44 -17.74 -3.60 -22.99
C ALA A 44 -17.46 -4.64 -21.89
N ARG A 45 -17.80 -5.90 -22.16
CA ARG A 45 -17.45 -7.04 -21.29
C ARG A 45 -15.94 -7.18 -21.11
N GLU A 46 -15.18 -6.97 -22.18
CA GLU A 46 -13.74 -7.17 -22.21
C GLU A 46 -13.00 -6.01 -21.54
N ALA A 47 -13.40 -4.77 -21.85
CA ALA A 47 -12.93 -3.59 -21.12
C ALA A 47 -13.22 -3.69 -19.61
N GLY A 48 -14.40 -4.21 -19.25
CA GLY A 48 -14.77 -4.48 -17.86
C GLY A 48 -13.89 -5.53 -17.19
N ARG A 49 -13.53 -6.62 -17.89
CA ARG A 49 -12.61 -7.66 -17.39
C ARG A 49 -11.24 -7.09 -17.08
N ILE A 50 -10.68 -6.25 -17.95
CA ILE A 50 -9.40 -5.58 -17.74
C ILE A 50 -9.46 -4.67 -16.51
N GLY A 51 -10.50 -3.85 -16.40
CA GLY A 51 -10.76 -3.01 -15.23
C GLY A 51 -10.80 -3.79 -13.93
N GLY A 52 -11.54 -4.90 -13.90
CA GLY A 52 -11.64 -5.77 -12.74
C GLY A 52 -10.32 -6.45 -12.36
N GLN A 53 -9.54 -6.89 -13.35
CA GLN A 53 -8.22 -7.50 -13.12
C GLN A 53 -7.21 -6.49 -12.56
N MET A 54 -7.21 -5.24 -13.06
CA MET A 54 -6.39 -4.15 -12.48
C MET A 54 -6.68 -3.98 -10.98
N VAL A 55 -7.96 -3.92 -10.60
CA VAL A 55 -8.34 -3.76 -9.19
C VAL A 55 -7.91 -4.97 -8.35
N LYS A 56 -8.10 -6.19 -8.84
CA LYS A 56 -7.65 -7.41 -8.13
C LYS A 56 -6.14 -7.40 -7.87
N GLN A 57 -5.33 -7.06 -8.88
CA GLN A 57 -3.87 -7.02 -8.71
C GLN A 57 -3.43 -5.91 -7.76
N MET A 58 -4.04 -4.72 -7.84
CA MET A 58 -3.76 -3.64 -6.88
C MET A 58 -4.08 -4.04 -5.43
N ILE A 59 -5.21 -4.72 -5.21
CA ILE A 59 -5.58 -5.20 -3.87
C ILE A 59 -4.58 -6.25 -3.39
N ALA A 60 -4.23 -7.22 -4.24
CA ALA A 60 -3.25 -8.24 -3.88
C ALA A 60 -1.88 -7.65 -3.50
N ALA A 61 -1.40 -6.66 -4.26
CA ALA A 61 -0.16 -5.95 -3.96
C ALA A 61 -0.25 -5.12 -2.67
N ALA A 62 -1.41 -4.49 -2.42
CA ALA A 62 -1.67 -3.76 -1.18
C ALA A 62 -1.70 -4.69 0.04
N GLU A 63 -2.36 -5.85 -0.07
CA GLU A 63 -2.37 -6.87 0.98
C GLU A 63 -0.97 -7.37 1.31
N GLN A 64 -0.14 -7.66 0.29
CA GLN A 64 1.25 -8.06 0.48
C GLN A 64 2.07 -6.97 1.18
N SER A 65 1.89 -5.71 0.77
CA SER A 65 2.58 -4.57 1.37
C SER A 65 2.14 -4.32 2.81
N LEU A 66 0.86 -4.52 3.11
CA LEU A 66 0.31 -4.41 4.46
C LEU A 66 0.90 -5.50 5.36
N ILE A 67 0.91 -6.76 4.90
CA ILE A 67 1.52 -7.88 5.61
C ILE A 67 3.00 -7.59 5.88
N GLY A 68 3.76 -7.11 4.90
CA GLY A 68 5.16 -6.74 5.07
C GLY A 68 5.38 -5.69 6.16
N GLN A 69 4.54 -4.65 6.20
CA GLN A 69 4.59 -3.61 7.24
C GLN A 69 4.21 -4.15 8.63
N THR A 70 3.17 -4.98 8.70
CA THR A 70 2.75 -5.60 9.96
C THR A 70 3.80 -6.56 10.50
N VAL A 71 4.43 -7.38 9.64
CA VAL A 71 5.50 -8.30 10.03
C VAL A 71 6.75 -7.53 10.48
N ALA A 72 7.14 -6.48 9.74
CA ALA A 72 8.28 -5.65 10.15
C ALA A 72 8.05 -4.95 11.51
N GLY A 73 6.85 -4.41 11.74
CA GLY A 73 6.49 -3.76 13.02
C GLY A 73 6.38 -4.74 14.20
N THR A 74 5.86 -5.94 13.97
CA THR A 74 5.75 -6.98 15.02
C THR A 74 7.10 -7.61 15.35
N GLN A 75 7.99 -7.82 14.37
CA GLN A 75 9.34 -8.31 14.62
C GLN A 75 10.20 -7.31 15.41
N ALA A 76 10.13 -6.02 15.07
CA ALA A 76 10.82 -4.97 15.83
C ALA A 76 10.35 -4.93 17.29
N SER A 77 9.04 -5.10 17.51
CA SER A 77 8.45 -5.13 18.85
C SER A 77 8.84 -6.40 19.62
N PHE A 78 8.91 -7.54 18.94
CA PHE A 78 9.26 -8.82 19.55
C PHE A 78 10.75 -8.92 19.90
N ALA A 79 11.64 -8.46 19.01
CA ALA A 79 13.07 -8.38 19.28
C ALA A 79 13.36 -7.51 20.51
N GLN A 80 12.60 -6.43 20.71
CA GLN A 80 12.69 -5.60 21.90
C GLN A 80 12.21 -6.32 23.18
N ALA A 81 11.23 -7.23 23.06
CA ALA A 81 10.70 -8.01 24.18
C ALA A 81 11.61 -9.18 24.62
N LEU A 82 12.42 -9.75 23.71
CA LEU A 82 13.34 -10.86 24.01
C LEU A 82 14.76 -10.43 24.37
N ARG A 83 15.07 -9.13 24.43
CA ARG A 83 16.36 -8.68 24.95
C ARG A 83 16.40 -8.97 26.45
N PRO A 84 17.31 -9.84 26.93
CA PRO A 84 17.46 -10.10 28.35
C PRO A 84 17.90 -8.80 29.03
N GLN A 85 17.11 -8.33 29.99
CA GLN A 85 17.48 -7.19 30.83
C GLN A 85 18.70 -7.56 31.66
N GLY A 86 19.85 -7.01 31.28
CA GLY A 86 21.10 -7.13 32.03
C GLY A 86 22.10 -6.08 31.58
N PHE A 87 22.22 -5.03 32.39
CA PHE A 87 23.29 -4.04 32.45
C PHE A 87 23.21 -2.78 31.55
N THR A 88 23.15 -1.65 32.25
CA THR A 88 23.21 -0.26 31.80
C THR A 88 24.60 0.14 31.31
N SER A 89 24.68 0.88 30.20
CA SER A 89 25.75 1.85 29.97
C SER A 89 25.19 2.98 29.11
N GLU A 90 25.23 4.18 29.67
CA GLU A 90 24.62 5.41 29.19
C GLU A 90 25.07 5.80 27.78
N THR A 91 24.14 6.32 26.97
CA THR A 91 24.41 7.48 26.10
C THR A 91 23.08 8.21 25.86
N THR A 92 22.89 9.26 26.65
CA THR A 92 22.11 10.49 26.45
C THR A 92 21.38 10.64 25.11
N SER A 93 20.04 10.68 25.13
CA SER A 93 19.27 11.93 24.92
C SER A 93 17.76 11.67 24.81
N GLY A 94 17.01 12.13 25.83
CA GLY A 94 15.67 12.67 25.63
C GLY A 94 14.48 11.71 25.79
N PHE A 95 14.08 11.43 27.04
CA PHE A 95 12.76 11.79 27.61
C PHE A 95 12.69 11.22 29.04
N ASN A 96 12.51 12.06 30.07
CA ASN A 96 12.41 11.62 31.47
C ASN A 96 11.17 12.20 32.13
N VAL A 97 10.15 11.36 32.37
CA VAL A 97 9.03 11.55 33.31
C VAL A 97 8.40 10.17 33.59
N PRO A 98 7.90 9.80 34.79
CA PRO A 98 8.10 10.29 36.16
C PRO A 98 8.54 9.17 37.14
N THR A 99 9.42 9.46 38.12
CA THR A 99 9.63 8.56 39.27
C THR A 99 8.70 8.92 40.43
N ASN A 100 7.64 8.11 40.56
CA ASN A 100 7.06 7.59 41.80
C ASN A 100 7.05 8.54 43.03
N LEU A 101 5.86 9.09 43.34
CA LEU A 101 5.58 9.79 44.60
C LEU A 101 5.56 8.76 45.76
N ASN A 102 6.72 8.49 46.35
CA ASN A 102 6.80 7.88 47.67
C ASN A 102 6.60 8.99 48.72
N VAL A 103 5.38 9.09 49.27
CA VAL A 103 5.03 10.07 50.30
C VAL A 103 5.36 9.49 51.69
N PRO A 104 6.37 10.00 52.43
CA PRO A 104 6.54 9.64 53.83
C PRO A 104 5.51 10.38 54.70
N LYS A 105 4.82 9.62 55.55
CA LYS A 105 3.91 10.12 56.61
C LYS A 105 4.69 10.82 57.72
N SER A 106 4.21 11.99 58.14
CA SER A 106 4.30 12.55 59.50
C SER A 106 3.05 13.38 59.77
#